data_AF-A0A2E2K344-F1
#
_entry.id   AF-A0A2E2K344-F1
#
_cell.length_a   1.000
_cell.length_b   1.000
_cell.length_c   1.000
_cell.angle_alpha   90.00
_cell.angle_beta   90.00
_cell.angle_gamma   90.00
#
_symmetry.space_group_name_H-M   'P 1'
#
loop_
_entity.id
_entity.type
_entity.pdbx_description
1 polymer ?
#
loop_
_entity_poly.entity_id
_entity_poly.type
_entity_poly.pdbx_seq_one_letter_code
_entity_poly.pdbx_strand_id
1 'polypeptide(L)'
;MGRISAVYTAILLGFSTSLPAAPETADDELPIIRLSPAVRESDRGADFYQRVPCRELGTADVRTDAERAHLDARKQQCLEKYRQFAPRSFQR
;
A
#
# COMPACT_ATOMS: atom_id res chain seq x y z
N MET A 1 39.13 19.88 -26.56
CA MET A 1 38.86 21.18 -27.21
C MET A 1 38.28 20.89 -28.58
N GLY A 2 36.99 21.16 -28.79
CA GLY A 2 36.28 20.73 -30.00
C GLY A 2 34.98 21.50 -30.21
N ARG A 3 35.13 22.68 -30.80
CA ARG A 3 34.21 23.35 -31.74
C ARG A 3 32.76 23.56 -31.27
N ILE A 4 32.56 24.74 -30.69
CA ILE A 4 31.29 25.47 -30.70
C ILE A 4 30.90 25.69 -32.17
N SER A 5 29.77 25.13 -32.61
CA SER A 5 29.08 25.59 -33.81
C SER A 5 27.68 26.03 -33.40
N ALA A 6 27.58 27.33 -33.20
CA ALA A 6 26.33 28.05 -33.17
C ALA A 6 25.64 27.87 -34.52
N VAL A 7 24.44 27.29 -34.50
CA VAL A 7 23.47 27.49 -35.57
C VAL A 7 22.21 28.00 -34.89
N TYR A 8 22.28 29.26 -34.49
CA TYR A 8 21.11 30.07 -34.17
C TYR A 8 20.50 30.48 -35.51
N THR A 9 19.49 29.74 -35.96
CA THR A 9 18.58 30.21 -37.01
C THR A 9 17.22 30.41 -36.38
N ALA A 10 16.97 31.68 -36.06
CA ALA A 10 15.67 32.22 -35.74
C ALA A 10 14.70 32.00 -36.91
N ILE A 11 13.55 31.39 -36.64
CA ILE A 11 12.35 31.55 -37.46
C ILE A 11 11.24 32.01 -36.51
N LEU A 12 11.24 33.33 -36.27
CA LEU A 12 10.09 34.09 -35.81
C LEU A 12 9.28 34.44 -37.06
N LEU A 13 8.27 33.64 -37.39
CA LEU A 13 7.22 34.04 -38.32
C LEU A 13 5.87 33.71 -37.72
N GLY A 14 5.07 34.76 -37.60
CA GLY A 14 3.88 34.85 -36.80
C GLY A 14 2.82 33.83 -37.18
N PHE A 15 2.23 33.26 -36.13
CA PHE A 15 0.87 32.77 -36.17
C PHE A 15 0.11 33.48 -35.03
N SER A 16 -0.36 34.70 -35.31
CA SER A 16 -1.33 35.38 -34.46
C SER A 16 -2.69 34.74 -34.72
N THR A 17 -2.97 33.61 -34.09
CA THR A 17 -4.35 33.11 -34.01
C THR A 17 -5.09 34.01 -33.04
N SER A 18 -5.90 34.94 -33.57
CA SER A 18 -6.94 35.60 -32.78
C SER A 18 -7.94 34.53 -32.36
N LEU A 19 -7.76 34.00 -31.15
CA LEU A 19 -8.76 33.18 -30.50
C LEU A 19 -9.96 34.10 -30.19
N PRO A 20 -11.16 33.85 -30.72
CA PRO A 20 -12.33 34.57 -30.21
C PRO A 20 -12.48 34.14 -28.75
N ALA A 21 -12.36 35.11 -27.83
CA ALA A 21 -12.71 34.90 -26.43
C ALA A 21 -14.17 34.44 -26.41
N ALA A 22 -14.39 33.19 -26.00
CA ALA A 22 -15.73 32.69 -25.73
C ALA A 22 -16.35 33.58 -24.62
N PRO A 23 -17.64 33.93 -24.71
CA PRO A 23 -18.27 34.71 -23.66
C PRO A 23 -18.20 33.93 -22.34
N GLU A 24 -17.54 34.51 -21.36
CA GLU A 24 -17.55 34.04 -19.97
C GLU A 24 -18.97 34.25 -19.39
N THR A 25 -19.85 33.30 -19.71
CA THR A 25 -21.16 33.20 -19.07
C THR A 25 -21.37 31.78 -18.63
N ALA A 26 -20.91 31.49 -17.43
CA ALA A 26 -21.53 30.63 -16.43
C ALA A 26 -20.47 30.34 -15.39
N ASP A 27 -20.86 30.37 -14.12
CA ASP A 27 -20.16 29.71 -13.04
C ASP A 27 -19.90 28.25 -13.43
N ASP A 28 -18.76 27.97 -14.10
CA ASP A 28 -18.28 26.62 -14.35
C ASP A 28 -17.70 26.09 -13.03
N GLU A 29 -18.62 25.78 -12.12
CA GLU A 29 -18.33 25.08 -10.88
C GLU A 29 -17.84 23.68 -11.26
N LEU A 30 -16.52 23.51 -11.33
CA LEU A 30 -15.87 22.24 -11.65
C LEU A 30 -16.45 21.14 -10.73
N PRO A 31 -16.83 19.97 -11.26
CA PRO A 31 -17.50 18.95 -10.47
C PRO A 31 -16.60 18.49 -9.32
N ILE A 32 -17.05 18.70 -8.08
CA ILE A 32 -16.36 18.22 -6.88
C ILE A 32 -16.50 16.69 -6.82
N ILE A 33 -15.46 15.98 -7.28
CA ILE A 33 -15.40 14.52 -7.20
C ILE A 33 -15.02 14.12 -5.77
N ARG A 34 -15.99 13.64 -4.99
CA ARG A 34 -15.76 13.09 -3.66
C ARG A 34 -15.24 11.66 -3.77
N LEU A 35 -13.91 11.50 -3.74
CA LEU A 35 -13.26 10.21 -3.66
C LEU A 35 -13.33 9.69 -2.21
N SER A 36 -14.18 8.69 -1.95
CA SER A 36 -14.09 7.93 -0.69
C SER A 36 -12.96 6.90 -0.82
N PRO A 37 -12.11 6.76 0.21
CA PRO A 37 -11.02 5.79 0.16
C PRO A 37 -11.59 4.37 0.07
N ALA A 38 -11.22 3.66 -0.99
CA ALA A 38 -11.48 2.23 -1.10
C ALA A 38 -10.57 1.48 -0.12
N VAL A 39 -11.12 1.05 1.02
CA VAL A 39 -10.41 0.17 1.95
C VAL A 39 -10.25 -1.19 1.29
N ARG A 40 -9.00 -1.55 0.95
CA ARG A 40 -8.68 -2.91 0.50
C ARG A 40 -8.47 -3.78 1.71
N GLU A 41 -9.40 -4.70 1.95
CA GLU A 41 -9.23 -5.75 2.94
C GLU A 41 -8.26 -6.79 2.35
N SER A 42 -7.01 -6.78 2.84
CA SER A 42 -6.04 -7.80 2.45
C SER A 42 -6.31 -9.07 3.24
N ASP A 43 -6.59 -10.17 2.56
CA ASP A 43 -6.80 -11.47 3.19
C ASP A 43 -5.51 -11.91 3.89
N ARG A 44 -5.55 -12.03 5.23
CA ARG A 44 -4.37 -12.38 6.03
C ARG A 44 -4.26 -13.90 6.12
N GLY A 45 -3.57 -14.48 5.15
CA GLY A 45 -3.25 -15.92 5.15
C GLY A 45 -2.19 -16.33 6.18
N ALA A 46 -1.80 -17.60 6.14
CA ALA A 46 -0.79 -18.19 7.02
C ALA A 46 0.52 -17.39 7.09
N ASP A 47 0.97 -16.82 5.97
CA ASP A 47 2.22 -16.05 5.88
C ASP A 47 2.22 -14.79 6.75
N PHE A 48 1.04 -14.19 6.98
CA PHE A 48 0.91 -13.06 7.90
C PHE A 48 1.31 -13.48 9.31
N TYR A 49 0.70 -14.56 9.83
CA TYR A 49 0.95 -15.05 11.18
C TYR A 49 2.35 -15.65 11.36
N GLN A 50 2.97 -16.17 10.30
CA GLN A 50 4.36 -16.66 10.38
C GLN A 50 5.36 -15.56 10.72
N ARG A 51 5.13 -14.33 10.24
CA ARG A 51 5.98 -13.16 10.48
C ARG A 51 5.77 -12.54 11.86
N VAL A 52 4.66 -12.85 12.53
CA VAL A 52 4.38 -12.34 13.88
C VAL A 52 5.26 -13.07 14.90
N PRO A 53 6.00 -12.34 15.77
CA PRO A 53 6.78 -12.93 16.84
C PRO A 53 5.92 -13.74 17.82
N CYS A 54 6.44 -14.87 18.34
CA CYS A 54 5.69 -15.74 19.25
C CYS A 54 5.10 -15.01 20.47
N ARG A 55 5.81 -14.02 21.01
CA ARG A 55 5.36 -13.19 22.14
C ARG A 55 4.14 -12.31 21.83
N GLU A 56 3.94 -11.96 20.56
CA GLU A 56 2.91 -11.03 20.09
C GLU A 56 1.68 -11.76 19.52
N LEU A 57 1.75 -13.09 19.33
CA LEU A 57 0.63 -13.90 18.85
C LEU A 57 -0.58 -13.93 19.81
N GLY A 58 -0.36 -13.64 21.10
CA GLY A 58 -1.45 -13.59 22.10
C GLY A 58 -2.40 -12.41 21.90
N THR A 59 -1.92 -11.34 21.28
CA THR A 59 -2.68 -10.11 21.00
C THR A 59 -3.00 -9.93 19.52
N ALA A 60 -2.69 -10.93 18.69
CA ALA A 60 -2.98 -10.88 17.27
C ALA A 60 -4.49 -10.96 17.03
N ASP A 61 -4.98 -10.04 16.19
CA ASP A 61 -6.38 -9.97 15.81
C ASP A 61 -6.76 -11.06 14.78
N VAL A 62 -8.03 -11.46 14.79
CA VAL A 62 -8.61 -12.50 13.95
C VAL A 62 -9.98 -12.06 13.46
N ARG A 63 -10.16 -12.05 12.14
CA ARG A 63 -11.38 -11.59 11.46
C ARG A 63 -12.24 -12.71 10.91
N THR A 64 -11.64 -13.86 10.60
CA THR A 64 -12.33 -15.01 9.99
C THR A 64 -11.93 -16.31 10.67
N ASP A 65 -12.70 -17.38 10.45
CA ASP A 65 -12.36 -18.71 10.99
C ASP A 65 -11.08 -19.29 10.36
N ALA A 66 -10.80 -18.95 9.10
CA ALA A 66 -9.55 -19.32 8.44
C ALA A 66 -8.34 -18.63 9.10
N GLU A 67 -8.47 -17.32 9.39
CA GLU A 67 -7.47 -16.57 10.16
C GLU A 67 -7.25 -17.20 11.55
N ARG A 68 -8.33 -17.65 12.21
CA ARG A 68 -8.23 -18.33 13.51
C ARG A 68 -7.42 -19.61 13.42
N ALA A 69 -7.71 -20.46 12.44
CA ALA A 69 -7.00 -21.72 12.24
C ALA A 69 -5.50 -21.48 11.99
N HIS A 70 -5.15 -20.45 11.20
CA HIS A 70 -3.76 -20.07 10.97
C HIS A 70 -3.07 -19.56 12.25
N LEU A 71 -3.75 -18.72 13.03
CA LEU A 71 -3.23 -18.23 14.31
C LEU A 71 -2.99 -19.37 15.30
N ASP A 72 -3.94 -20.29 15.43
CA ASP A 72 -3.85 -21.41 16.37
C ASP A 72 -2.75 -22.39 15.99
N ALA A 73 -2.63 -22.73 14.70
CA ALA A 73 -1.51 -23.52 14.20
C ALA A 73 -0.17 -22.86 14.54
N ARG A 74 -0.08 -21.54 14.38
CA ARG A 74 1.14 -20.78 14.68
C ARG A 74 1.45 -20.75 16.19
N LYS A 75 0.44 -20.59 17.04
CA LYS A 75 0.59 -20.65 18.50
C LYS A 75 1.15 -22.01 18.95
N GLN A 76 0.64 -23.11 18.40
CA GLN A 76 1.14 -24.45 18.72
C GLN A 76 2.63 -24.62 18.35
N GLN A 77 3.02 -24.17 17.15
CA GLN A 77 4.43 -24.19 16.75
C GLN A 77 5.34 -23.41 17.72
N CYS A 78 4.87 -22.26 18.21
CA CYS A 78 5.59 -21.49 19.21
C CYS A 78 5.71 -22.24 20.55
N LEU A 79 4.60 -22.82 21.04
CA LEU A 79 4.61 -23.60 22.29
C LEU A 79 5.56 -24.79 22.21
N GLU A 80 5.59 -25.49 21.08
CA GLU A 80 6.50 -26.62 20.88
C GLU A 80 7.97 -26.21 20.95
N LYS A 81 8.33 -25.04 20.41
CA LYS A 81 9.67 -24.47 20.60
C LYS A 81 9.99 -24.13 22.05
N TYR A 82 9.01 -23.82 22.89
CA TYR A 82 9.26 -23.58 24.32
C TYR A 82 9.29 -24.87 25.14
N ARG A 83 8.60 -25.92 24.69
CA ARG A 83 8.61 -27.23 25.37
C ARG A 83 10.01 -27.83 25.49
N GLN A 84 10.91 -27.56 24.55
CA GLN A 84 12.31 -28.02 24.64
C GLN A 84 13.07 -27.41 25.84
N PHE A 85 12.59 -26.28 26.37
CA PHE A 85 13.15 -25.60 27.54
C PHE A 85 12.32 -25.84 28.81
N ALA A 86 11.15 -26.49 28.70
CA ALA A 86 10.30 -26.77 29.84
C ALA A 86 10.92 -27.90 30.69
N PRO A 87 10.99 -27.75 32.03
CA PRO A 87 11.40 -28.84 32.91
C PRO A 87 10.52 -30.07 32.71
N ARG A 88 11.13 -31.27 32.70
CA ARG A 88 10.41 -32.55 32.51
C ARG A 88 9.28 -32.79 33.53
N SER A 89 9.30 -32.09 34.66
CA SER A 89 8.24 -32.12 35.67
C SER A 89 6.90 -31.58 35.18
N PHE A 90 6.87 -30.81 34.09
CA PHE A 90 5.65 -30.23 33.51
C PHE A 90 5.08 -31.01 32.32
N GLN A 91 5.67 -32.16 31.97
CA GLN A 91 5.29 -32.97 30.79
C GLN A 91 4.37 -34.17 31.13
N ARG A 92 3.68 -34.14 32.28
CA ARG A 92 2.77 -35.21 32.74
C ARG A 92 1.41 -35.17 32.05
#